data_AF-A0A2S2NM79-F1
#
_entry.id   AF-A0A2S2NM79-F1
#
_cell.length_a   1.000
_cell.length_b   1.000
_cell.length_c   1.000
_cell.angle_alpha   90.00
_cell.angle_beta   90.00
_cell.angle_gamma   90.00
#
_symmetry.space_group_name_H-M   'P 1'
#
loop_
_entity.id
_entity.type
_entity.pdbx_description
1 polymer ?
#
loop_
_entity_poly.entity_id
_entity_poly.type
_entity_poly.pdbx_seq_one_letter_code
_entity_poly.pdbx_strand_id
1 'polypeptide(L)'
;GHSYLACDRDFGVIEKEKRYHSEIYVPNDWIKVIESARKKNPFKVIQMRQEDFKSTVLLEKDITNRKVNADGEKVEWMKMQWLYFVKDKPYKMFFKYSNNEFVAFISVNFSKR
;
A
#
# COMPACT_ATOMS: atom_id res chain seq x y z
N GLY A 1 -3.14 -6.44 20.21
CA GLY A 1 -2.64 -7.21 19.05
C GLY A 1 -3.70 -8.20 18.65
N HIS A 2 -4.34 -8.02 17.49
CA HIS A 2 -5.53 -8.81 17.08
C HIS A 2 -5.53 -9.24 15.61
N SER A 3 -4.50 -8.89 14.85
CA SER A 3 -4.37 -9.33 13.47
C SER A 3 -3.34 -10.45 13.49
N TYR A 4 -3.75 -11.71 13.38
CA TYR A 4 -2.84 -12.86 13.23
C TYR A 4 -2.35 -12.89 11.78
N LEU A 5 -1.54 -11.91 11.38
CA LEU A 5 -1.01 -11.85 10.03
C LEU A 5 0.10 -12.89 9.88
N ALA A 6 0.25 -13.42 8.66
CA ALA A 6 1.31 -14.39 8.38
C ALA A 6 2.72 -13.85 8.73
N CYS A 7 2.91 -12.52 8.63
CA CYS A 7 4.16 -11.85 8.98
C CYS A 7 4.49 -11.89 10.48
N ASP A 8 3.50 -12.01 11.37
CA ASP A 8 3.76 -11.99 12.83
C ASP A 8 4.58 -13.20 13.27
N ARG A 9 4.36 -14.35 12.61
CA ARG A 9 5.16 -15.55 12.83
C ARG A 9 6.62 -15.32 12.42
N ASP A 10 6.83 -14.65 11.30
CA ASP A 10 8.17 -14.36 10.79
C ASP A 10 8.90 -13.35 11.69
N PHE A 11 8.22 -12.32 12.18
CA PHE A 11 8.78 -11.41 13.18
C PHE A 11 9.13 -12.11 14.48
N GLY A 12 8.26 -13.03 14.96
CA GLY A 12 8.52 -13.78 16.18
C GLY A 12 9.80 -14.63 16.13
N VAL A 13 10.13 -15.24 14.98
CA VAL A 13 11.37 -16.02 14.85
C VAL A 13 12.60 -15.12 14.75
N ILE A 14 12.50 -13.96 14.08
CA ILE A 14 13.59 -12.97 14.01
C ILE A 14 13.87 -12.36 15.38
N GLU A 15 12.83 -12.00 16.13
CA GLU A 15 12.97 -11.47 17.50
C GLU A 15 13.57 -12.49 18.47
N LYS A 16 13.23 -13.77 18.30
CA LYS A 16 13.87 -14.84 19.07
C LYS A 16 15.35 -14.96 18.73
N GLU A 17 15.70 -14.95 17.44
CA GLU A 17 17.09 -15.05 16.99
C GLU A 17 17.92 -13.87 17.46
N LYS A 18 17.38 -12.65 17.41
CA LYS A 18 18.02 -11.43 17.92
C LYS A 18 18.61 -11.60 19.33
N ARG A 19 17.98 -12.40 20.21
CA ARG A 19 18.48 -12.63 21.58
C ARG A 19 19.87 -13.27 21.62
N TYR A 20 20.27 -13.96 20.55
CA TYR A 20 21.58 -14.60 20.42
C TYR A 20 22.59 -13.74 19.64
N HIS A 21 22.17 -12.59 19.10
CA HIS A 21 23.01 -11.64 18.37
C HIS A 21 23.06 -10.33 19.17
N SER A 22 23.97 -10.25 20.16
CA SER A 22 24.12 -9.09 21.05
C SER A 22 24.75 -7.87 20.38
N GLU A 23 25.33 -8.04 19.19
CA GLU A 23 26.16 -7.06 18.49
C GLU A 23 25.44 -6.49 17.26
N ILE A 24 24.32 -5.80 17.48
CA ILE A 24 23.58 -5.10 16.41
C ILE A 24 23.85 -3.59 16.58
N TYR A 25 24.83 -3.08 15.85
CA TYR A 25 25.27 -1.68 15.94
C TYR A 25 24.85 -0.85 14.73
N VAL A 26 24.72 -1.49 13.56
CA VAL A 26 24.29 -0.84 12.32
C VAL A 26 23.13 -1.60 11.68
N PRO A 27 22.33 -0.95 10.81
CA PRO A 27 21.22 -1.60 10.11
C PRO A 27 21.62 -2.89 9.36
N ASN A 28 22.84 -2.95 8.82
CA ASN A 28 23.33 -4.13 8.09
C ASN A 28 23.53 -5.37 8.98
N ASP A 29 23.72 -5.21 10.29
CA ASP A 29 23.87 -6.35 11.20
C ASP A 29 22.57 -7.16 11.30
N TRP A 30 21.42 -6.51 11.10
CA TRP A 30 20.13 -7.18 11.05
C TRP A 30 20.00 -8.20 9.92
N ILE A 31 20.78 -8.04 8.84
CA ILE A 31 20.76 -8.99 7.72
C ILE A 31 21.14 -10.39 8.25
N LYS A 32 22.20 -10.48 9.05
CA LYS A 32 22.68 -11.74 9.64
C LYS A 32 21.65 -12.34 10.60
N VAL A 33 21.00 -11.49 11.41
CA VAL A 33 19.95 -11.91 12.34
C VAL A 33 18.77 -12.51 11.59
N ILE A 34 18.32 -11.83 10.53
CA ILE A 34 17.19 -12.26 9.72
C ILE A 34 17.54 -13.55 8.97
N GLU A 35 18.70 -13.64 8.32
CA GLU A 35 19.13 -14.86 7.62
C GLU A 35 19.25 -16.06 8.58
N SER A 36 19.72 -15.83 9.82
CA SER A 36 19.89 -16.87 10.84
C SER A 36 18.58 -17.30 11.52
N ALA A 37 17.52 -16.49 11.44
CA ALA A 37 16.27 -16.71 12.16
C ALA A 37 15.53 -18.00 11.74
N ARG A 38 15.82 -18.53 10.55
CA ARG A 38 15.24 -19.78 10.03
C ARG A 38 16.30 -20.69 9.43
N LYS A 39 16.54 -21.82 10.09
CA LYS A 39 17.48 -22.85 9.58
C LYS A 39 16.98 -23.55 8.31
N LYS A 40 15.67 -23.80 8.20
CA LYS A 40 15.04 -24.42 7.03
C LYS A 40 14.34 -23.35 6.19
N ASN A 41 14.75 -23.24 4.93
CA ASN A 41 14.39 -22.15 4.03
C ASN A 41 14.65 -20.78 4.68
N PRO A 42 15.94 -20.38 4.79
CA PRO A 42 16.33 -19.08 5.33
C PRO A 42 15.63 -17.93 4.62
N PHE A 43 15.45 -16.82 5.33
CA PHE A 43 14.91 -15.62 4.72
C PHE A 43 15.88 -15.05 3.69
N LYS A 44 15.34 -14.62 2.54
CA LYS A 44 16.11 -13.84 1.56
C LYS A 44 15.96 -12.37 1.91
N VAL A 45 17.01 -11.77 2.46
CA VAL A 45 17.02 -10.34 2.80
C VAL A 45 17.27 -9.51 1.54
N ILE A 46 16.37 -8.60 1.24
CA ILE A 46 16.53 -7.62 0.15
C ILE A 46 16.72 -6.25 0.81
N GLN A 47 17.93 -5.70 0.69
CA GLN A 47 18.21 -4.36 1.16
C GLN A 47 17.59 -3.34 0.20
N MET A 48 16.67 -2.54 0.72
CA MET A 48 16.06 -1.44 -0.01
C MET A 48 16.93 -0.19 0.13
N ARG A 49 17.04 0.57 -0.96
CA ARG A 49 17.71 1.87 -1.00
C ARG A 49 16.66 2.98 -1.05
N GLN A 50 17.08 4.23 -0.82
CA GLN A 50 16.16 5.38 -0.81
C GLN A 50 15.36 5.50 -2.11
N GLU A 51 15.96 5.15 -3.24
CA GLU A 51 15.33 5.14 -4.56
C GLU A 51 14.18 4.13 -4.71
N ASP A 52 14.14 3.08 -3.88
CA ASP A 52 13.04 2.10 -3.86
C ASP A 52 11.79 2.67 -3.17
N PHE A 53 11.96 3.69 -2.32
CA PHE A 53 10.86 4.36 -1.64
C PHE A 53 10.38 5.56 -2.47
N LYS A 54 9.15 5.49 -2.97
CA LYS A 54 8.53 6.59 -3.72
C LYS A 54 7.69 7.46 -2.79
N SER A 55 7.87 8.76 -2.90
CA SER A 55 7.03 9.74 -2.18
C SER A 55 5.74 10.01 -2.96
N THR A 56 4.62 10.08 -2.25
CA THR A 56 3.31 10.50 -2.78
C THR A 56 3.07 12.00 -2.68
N VAL A 57 4.01 12.78 -2.12
CA VAL A 57 3.83 14.21 -1.82
C VAL A 57 3.49 15.03 -3.07
N LEU A 58 4.10 14.74 -4.22
CA LEU A 58 3.77 15.44 -5.47
C LEU A 58 2.34 15.10 -5.92
N LEU A 59 1.96 13.82 -5.88
CA LEU A 59 0.62 13.38 -6.23
C LEU A 59 -0.44 14.03 -5.34
N GLU A 60 -0.21 14.05 -4.02
CA GLU A 60 -1.10 14.71 -3.05
C GLU A 60 -1.22 16.21 -3.31
N LYS A 61 -0.14 16.85 -3.77
CA LYS A 61 -0.14 18.25 -4.19
C LYS A 61 -0.81 18.49 -5.54
N ASP A 62 -1.07 17.48 -6.34
CA ASP A 62 -1.70 17.64 -7.66
C ASP A 62 -3.17 17.21 -7.67
N ILE A 63 -3.62 16.49 -6.64
CA ILE A 63 -5.00 16.01 -6.50
C ILE A 63 -5.81 16.77 -5.44
N THR A 64 -7.12 16.70 -5.56
CA THR A 64 -8.08 17.20 -4.55
C THR A 64 -9.08 16.12 -4.20
N ASN A 65 -9.34 15.92 -2.91
CA ASN A 65 -10.44 15.05 -2.48
C ASN A 65 -11.79 15.68 -2.85
N ARG A 66 -12.46 15.10 -3.84
CA ARG A 66 -13.73 15.61 -4.37
C ARG A 66 -14.92 15.10 -3.58
N LYS A 67 -15.82 16.02 -3.21
CA LYS A 67 -17.11 15.68 -2.58
C LYS A 67 -18.24 15.54 -3.59
N VAL A 68 -18.02 15.99 -4.83
CA VAL A 68 -18.97 15.94 -5.94
C VAL A 68 -18.32 15.32 -7.17
N ASN A 69 -19.13 14.61 -7.96
CA ASN A 69 -18.72 13.99 -9.21
C ASN A 69 -18.70 15.02 -10.36
N ALA A 70 -18.39 14.57 -11.58
CA ALA A 70 -18.40 15.43 -12.76
C ALA A 70 -19.79 16.01 -13.10
N ASP A 71 -20.86 15.34 -12.68
CA ASP A 71 -22.26 15.73 -12.91
C ASP A 71 -22.83 16.62 -11.78
N GLY A 72 -22.01 16.94 -10.76
CA GLY A 72 -22.38 17.79 -9.62
C GLY A 72 -23.07 17.06 -8.47
N GLU A 73 -23.23 15.74 -8.55
CA GLU A 73 -23.85 14.93 -7.50
C GLU A 73 -22.84 14.54 -6.42
N LYS A 74 -23.33 14.31 -5.20
CA LYS A 74 -22.49 13.92 -4.06
C LYS A 74 -21.81 12.57 -4.30
N VAL A 75 -20.52 12.51 -3.98
CA VAL A 75 -19.74 11.27 -4.01
C VAL A 75 -19.83 10.55 -2.66
N GLU A 76 -20.40 9.35 -2.67
CA GLU A 76 -20.48 8.46 -1.50
C GLU A 76 -19.38 7.40 -1.57
N TRP A 77 -18.14 7.81 -1.25
CA TRP A 77 -16.93 6.98 -1.36
C TRP A 77 -17.08 5.57 -0.80
N MET A 78 -17.74 5.41 0.34
CA MET A 78 -17.91 4.11 1.01
C MET A 78 -18.92 3.18 0.34
N LYS A 79 -19.77 3.69 -0.57
CA LYS A 79 -20.74 2.89 -1.31
C LYS A 79 -20.21 2.39 -2.65
N MET A 80 -19.02 2.85 -3.07
CA MET A 80 -18.44 2.44 -4.35
C MET A 80 -18.19 0.94 -4.35
N GLN A 81 -18.72 0.24 -5.35
CA GLN A 81 -18.56 -1.20 -5.51
C GLN A 81 -17.57 -1.54 -6.63
N TRP A 82 -17.45 -0.64 -7.60
CA TRP A 82 -16.59 -0.82 -8.75
C TRP A 82 -15.80 0.45 -9.02
N LEU A 83 -14.47 0.31 -9.03
CA LEU A 83 -13.52 1.35 -9.42
C LEU A 83 -12.87 0.98 -10.76
N TYR A 84 -12.80 1.93 -11.67
CA TYR A 84 -12.18 1.78 -12.97
C TYR A 84 -11.25 2.95 -13.27
N PHE A 85 -10.03 2.61 -13.69
CA PHE A 85 -8.96 3.56 -13.95
C PHE A 85 -8.45 3.38 -15.38
N VAL A 86 -8.22 4.48 -16.07
CA VAL A 86 -7.70 4.49 -17.45
C VAL A 86 -6.35 5.19 -17.44
N LYS A 87 -5.32 4.56 -18.00
CA LYS A 87 -3.95 5.08 -18.03
C LYS A 87 -3.86 6.47 -18.66
N ASP A 88 -4.63 6.72 -19.73
CA ASP A 88 -4.66 8.00 -20.45
C ASP A 88 -5.42 9.10 -19.70
N LYS A 89 -6.06 8.77 -18.56
CA LYS A 89 -6.85 9.71 -17.76
C LYS A 89 -6.41 9.64 -16.28
N PRO A 90 -5.16 10.02 -15.96
CA PRO A 90 -4.57 9.80 -14.63
C PRO A 90 -5.30 10.52 -13.49
N TYR A 91 -5.97 11.64 -13.77
CA TYR A 91 -6.74 12.39 -12.79
C TYR A 91 -8.24 12.05 -12.77
N LYS A 92 -8.72 11.09 -13.57
CA LYS A 92 -10.12 10.68 -13.56
C LYS A 92 -10.26 9.24 -13.10
N MET A 93 -11.10 9.06 -12.10
CA MET A 93 -11.59 7.73 -11.72
C MET A 93 -13.04 7.60 -12.15
N PHE A 94 -13.34 6.45 -12.73
CA PHE A 94 -14.69 6.04 -13.05
C PHE A 94 -15.15 5.08 -11.96
N PHE A 95 -16.38 5.25 -11.48
CA PHE A 95 -16.93 4.39 -10.44
C PHE A 95 -18.43 4.16 -10.64
N LYS A 96 -18.94 3.13 -9.97
CA LYS A 96 -20.39 2.93 -9.78
C LYS A 96 -20.68 2.26 -8.45
N TYR A 97 -21.90 2.44 -7.98
CA TYR A 97 -22.41 1.90 -6.71
C TYR A 97 -23.08 0.53 -6.86
N SER A 98 -22.89 -0.12 -8.02
CA SER A 98 -23.50 -1.41 -8.36
C SER A 98 -22.50 -2.31 -9.10
N ASN A 99 -22.53 -3.61 -8.83
CA ASN A 99 -21.81 -4.62 -9.60
C ASN A 99 -22.51 -5.02 -10.92
N ASN A 100 -23.68 -4.44 -11.25
CA ASN A 100 -24.37 -4.69 -12.51
C ASN A 100 -23.59 -4.10 -13.70
N GLU A 101 -23.24 -4.92 -14.69
CA GLU A 101 -22.48 -4.53 -15.88
C GLU A 101 -23.16 -3.48 -16.75
N PHE A 102 -24.50 -3.48 -16.82
CA PHE A 102 -25.27 -2.56 -17.64
C PHE A 102 -25.41 -1.15 -17.04
N VAL A 103 -25.08 -0.99 -15.76
CA VAL A 103 -25.05 0.33 -15.12
C VAL A 103 -23.81 1.08 -15.58
N ALA A 104 -24.02 2.25 -16.20
CA ALA A 104 -22.96 3.13 -16.67
C ALA A 104 -22.11 3.64 -15.49
N PHE A 105 -20.84 3.91 -15.79
CA PHE A 105 -19.92 4.52 -14.83
C PHE A 105 -20.16 6.02 -14.73
N ILE A 106 -20.05 6.52 -13.50
CA ILE A 106 -19.95 7.94 -13.19
C ILE A 106 -18.46 8.28 -13.03
N SER A 107 -18.08 9.54 -13.15
CA SER A 107 -16.66 9.94 -13.02
C SER A 107 -16.43 11.03 -12.00
N VAL A 108 -15.26 10.99 -11.37
CA VAL A 108 -14.74 12.05 -10.51
C VAL A 108 -13.39 12.51 -11.04
N ASN A 109 -13.18 13.82 -11.11
CA ASN A 109 -11.93 14.42 -11.56
C ASN A 109 -11.14 15.00 -10.38
N PHE A 110 -9.98 14.42 -10.12
CA PHE A 110 -9.09 14.80 -9.04
C PHE A 110 -8.19 15.99 -9.34
N SER A 111 -8.07 16.42 -10.60
CA SER A 111 -7.15 17.51 -10.98
C SER A 111 -7.41 18.76 -10.13
N LYS A 112 -6.37 19.39 -9.59
CA LYS A 112 -6.55 20.70 -8.94
C LYS A 112 -7.13 21.73 -9.90
N ARG A 113 -7.92 22.67 -9.35
CA ARG A 113 -8.39 23.85 -10.07
C ARG A 113 -7.32 24.93 -10.03
#